data_AF-A0A7W7QCT0-F1
#
_entry.id   AF-A0A7W7QCT0-F1
#
_cell.length_a   1.000
_cell.length_b   1.000
_cell.length_c   1.000
_cell.angle_alpha   90.00
_cell.angle_beta   90.00
_cell.angle_gamma   90.00
#
_symmetry.space_group_name_H-M   'P 1'
#
loop_
_entity.id
_entity.type
_entity.pdbx_description
1 polymer ?
#
loop_
_entity_poly.entity_id
_entity_poly.type
_entity_poly.pdbx_seq_one_letter_code
_entity_poly.pdbx_strand_id
1 'polypeptide(L)' 'MSKSNTSAEISGLQICIVNTDAQIDAALDNGDRRAFRVWCLRRASLIARVERVLVEAAMAKAA' A
#
# COMPACT_ATOMS: atom_id res chain seq x y z
N MET A 1 15.87 16.45 -4.10
CA MET A 1 14.86 16.16 -5.14
C MET A 1 13.59 15.67 -4.47
N SER A 2 12.48 16.39 -4.61
CA SER A 2 11.17 15.99 -4.08
C SER A 2 10.67 14.80 -4.89
N LYS A 3 10.73 13.59 -4.33
CA LYS A 3 9.98 12.46 -4.88
C LYS A 3 8.52 12.70 -4.49
N SER A 4 7.71 13.19 -5.42
CA SER A 4 6.26 13.28 -5.21
C SER A 4 5.76 11.88 -4.89
N ASN A 5 5.26 11.66 -3.67
CA ASN A 5 4.54 10.44 -3.37
C ASN A 5 3.34 10.40 -4.31
N THR A 6 3.24 9.35 -5.13
CA THR A 6 2.13 9.18 -6.06
C THR A 6 0.89 8.90 -5.21
N SER A 7 0.03 9.91 -5.03
CA SER A 7 -1.25 9.75 -4.37
C SER A 7 -2.33 9.52 -5.41
N ALA A 8 -3.11 8.44 -5.27
CA ALA A 8 -4.32 8.20 -6.05
C ALA A 8 -5.54 8.33 -5.14
N GLU A 9 -6.61 8.96 -5.63
CA GLU A 9 -7.89 9.03 -4.93
C GLU A 9 -8.84 7.98 -5.50
N ILE A 10 -9.41 7.14 -4.63
CA ILE A 10 -10.43 6.15 -5.00
C ILE A 10 -11.60 6.33 -4.04
N SER A 11 -12.78 6.71 -4.56
CA SER A 11 -14.01 6.86 -3.77
C SER A 11 -13.85 7.77 -2.52
N GLY A 12 -13.12 8.88 -2.64
CA GLY A 12 -12.87 9.81 -1.53
C GLY A 12 -11.80 9.35 -0.52
N LEU A 13 -11.18 8.17 -0.74
CA LEU A 13 -10.02 7.72 0.02
C LEU A 13 -8.73 8.07 -0.73
N GLN A 14 -7.88 8.88 -0.10
CA GLN A 14 -6.55 9.19 -0.60
C GLN A 14 -5.59 8.03 -0.27
N ILE A 15 -5.08 7.36 -1.31
CA ILE A 15 -4.08 6.30 -1.22
C ILE A 15 -2.71 6.91 -1.54
N CYS A 16 -1.85 7.03 -0.53
CA CYS A 16 -0.44 7.37 -0.74
C CYS A 16 0.38 6.11 -1.03
N ILE A 17 0.87 6.00 -2.26
CA ILE A 17 1.82 4.93 -2.62
C ILE A 17 3.21 5.40 -2.22
N VAL A 18 3.68 4.93 -1.06
CA VAL A 18 5.06 5.15 -0.63
C VAL A 18 5.91 4.03 -1.23
N ASN A 19 6.82 4.38 -2.14
CA ASN A 19 7.78 3.42 -2.67
C ASN A 19 8.77 3.05 -1.55
N THR A 20 8.62 1.83 -1.01
CA THR A 20 9.38 1.32 0.14
C THR A 20 10.39 0.25 -0.25
N ASP A 21 10.54 -0.05 -1.55
CA ASP A 21 11.35 -1.18 -2.04
C ASP A 21 12.80 -1.09 -1.54
N ALA A 22 13.44 0.07 -1.69
CA ALA A 22 14.82 0.28 -1.22
C ALA A 22 15.00 0.13 0.32
N GLN A 23 13.96 0.39 1.10
CA GLN A 23 14.01 0.24 2.57
C GLN A 23 13.86 -1.22 2.99
N ILE A 24 13.21 -2.03 2.15
CA ILE A 24 12.99 -3.45 2.36
C ILE A 24 14.20 -4.26 1.93
N ASP A 25 14.78 -3.92 0.78
CA ASP A 25 16.03 -4.53 0.31
C ASP A 25 17.11 -4.35 1.37
N ALA A 26 17.24 -3.12 1.91
CA ALA A 26 18.14 -2.85 3.03
C ALA A 26 17.77 -3.64 4.30
N ALA A 27 16.48 -3.86 4.61
CA ALA A 27 16.08 -4.68 5.76
C ALA A 27 16.44 -6.17 5.57
N LEU A 28 16.32 -6.68 4.34
CA LEU A 28 16.71 -8.05 3.98
C LEU A 28 18.22 -8.22 4.03
N ASP A 29 18.98 -7.28 3.46
CA ASP A 29 20.45 -7.27 3.44
C ASP A 29 21.03 -7.19 4.85
N ASN A 30 20.39 -6.44 5.75
CA ASN A 30 20.78 -6.34 7.16
C ASN A 30 20.27 -7.52 8.03
N GLY A 31 19.55 -8.48 7.44
CA GLY A 31 18.98 -9.62 8.17
C GLY A 31 17.83 -9.26 9.13
N ASP A 32 17.25 -8.06 9.02
CA ASP A 32 16.13 -7.62 9.83
C ASP A 32 14.80 -8.22 9.35
N ARG A 33 14.63 -9.50 9.70
CA ARG A 33 13.40 -10.26 9.42
C ARG A 33 12.16 -9.68 10.09
N ARG A 34 12.30 -8.89 11.16
CA ARG A 34 11.18 -8.29 11.88
C ARG A 34 10.62 -7.12 11.07
N ALA A 35 11.48 -6.23 10.59
CA ALA A 35 11.09 -5.14 9.70
C ALA A 35 10.43 -5.68 8.42
N PHE A 36 11.02 -6.72 7.81
CA PHE A 36 10.44 -7.39 6.65
C PHE A 36 9.05 -7.97 6.93
N ARG A 37 8.86 -8.69 8.04
CA ARG A 37 7.57 -9.27 8.40
C ARG A 37 6.50 -8.21 8.66
N VAL A 38 6.85 -7.11 9.35
CA VAL A 38 5.92 -5.99 9.59
C VAL A 38 5.48 -5.35 8.27
N TRP A 39 6.42 -5.19 7.33
CA TRP A 39 6.09 -4.68 6.00
C TRP A 39 5.12 -5.62 5.26
N CYS A 40 5.37 -6.94 5.25
CA CYS A 40 4.48 -7.91 4.61
C CYS A 40 3.04 -7.82 5.14
N LEU A 41 2.88 -7.69 6.47
CA LEU A 41 1.56 -7.55 7.09
C LEU A 41 0.86 -6.24 6.69
N ARG A 42 1.59 -5.12 6.68
CA ARG A 42 1.03 -3.83 6.25
C ARG A 42 0.60 -3.86 4.78
N ARG A 43 1.40 -4.51 3.91
CA ARG A 43 1.07 -4.66 2.49
C ARG A 43 -0.15 -5.54 2.27
N ALA A 44 -0.26 -6.67 2.97
CA ALA A 44 -1.45 -7.52 2.90
C ALA A 44 -2.71 -6.79 3.37
N SER A 45 -2.62 -6.04 4.47
CA SER A 45 -3.74 -5.21 4.96
C SER A 45 -4.14 -4.13 3.95
N LEU A 46 -3.18 -3.49 3.29
CA LEU A 46 -3.45 -2.49 2.26
C LEU A 46 -4.18 -3.10 1.06
N ILE A 47 -3.72 -4.26 0.57
CA ILE A 47 -4.35 -4.97 -0.55
C ILE A 47 -5.81 -5.30 -0.20
N ALA A 48 -6.06 -5.90 0.97
CA ALA A 48 -7.42 -6.23 1.40
C ALA A 48 -8.34 -5.00 1.51
N ARG A 49 -7.80 -3.86 1.98
CA ARG A 49 -8.56 -2.59 2.04
C ARG A 49 -8.86 -2.05 0.64
N VAL A 50 -7.91 -2.09 -0.27
CA VAL A 50 -8.09 -1.63 -1.65
C VAL A 50 -9.10 -2.52 -2.39
N GLU A 51 -9.00 -3.84 -2.26
CA GLU A 51 -9.98 -4.78 -2.83
C GLU A 51 -11.40 -4.47 -2.36
N ARG A 52 -11.59 -4.24 -1.06
CA ARG A 52 -12.88 -3.84 -0.50
C ARG A 52 -13.40 -2.54 -1.11
N VAL A 53 -12.57 -1.50 -1.18
CA VAL A 53 -12.95 -0.20 -1.76
C VAL A 53 -13.31 -0.33 -3.24
N LEU A 54 -12.58 -1.13 -4.01
CA LEU A 54 -12.87 -1.38 -5.42
C LEU A 54 -14.21 -2.11 -5.61
N VAL A 55 -14.51 -3.10 -4.75
CA VAL A 55 -15.81 -3.79 -4.76
C VAL A 55 -16.94 -2.83 -4.40
N GLU A 56 -16.80 -2.04 -3.33
CA GLU A 56 -17.79 -1.04 -2.92
C GLU A 56 -18.02 0.01 -4.03
N ALA A 57 -16.97 0.48 -4.70
CA ALA A 57 -17.07 1.41 -5.83
C ALA A 57 -17.77 0.79 -7.04
N ALA A 58 -17.47 -0.48 -7.35
CA ALA A 58 -18.12 -1.20 -8.45
C ALA A 58 -19.61 -1.41 -8.18
N MET A 59 -19.99 -1.72 -6.94
CA MET A 59 -21.39 -1.88 -6.52
C MET A 59 -22.15 -0.54 -6.54
N ALA A 60 -21.53 0.55 -6.08
CA ALA A 60 -22.13 1.88 -6.09
C ALA A 60 -22.41 2.40 -7.52
N LYS A 61 -21.63 1.96 -8.52
CA LYS A 61 -21.84 2.31 -9.93
C LYS A 61 -22.94 1.47 -10.62
N ALA A 62 -23.32 0.35 -10.02
CA ALA A 62 -24.32 -0.57 -10.57
C ALA A 62 -25.75 -0.31 -10.03
N ALA A 63 -25.90 0.59 -9.06
CA ALA A 63 -27.17 1.05 -8.49
C ALA A 63 -27.60 2.39 -9.09
#